data_AF-A0A2Z5KDP2-F1
#
_entry.id   AF-A0A2Z5KDP2-F1
#
_cell.length_a   1.000
_cell.length_b   1.000
_cell.length_c   1.000
_cell.angle_alpha   90.00
_cell.angle_beta   90.00
_cell.angle_gamma   90.00
#
_symmetry.space_group_name_H-M   'P 1'
#
loop_
_entity.id
_entity.type
_entity.pdbx_description
1 polymer ?
#
loop_
_entity_poly.entity_id
_entity_poly.type
_entity_poly.pdbx_seq_one_letter_code
_entity_poly.pdbx_strand_id
1 'polypeptide(L)'
;MGWLVAASLQGPAYDPAAQTISVLAAPGGSGYWVMTAAFIALGVCHLLTAWGLRPAATAGRVALAAGGVSALTVALVPAPSSGGSLGHGSVAAVGFVLLAAWPVLAARTSGTVPWALRPLPSLGATAVMALGAAWFLVELHQRGAAGAAERAVTTIQSVWPFLVVLSCFQRPARDRHPV
;
A
#
# COMPACT_ATOMS: atom_id res chain seq x y z
N MET A 1 10.06 -4.65 3.16
CA MET A 1 11.18 -5.17 3.99
C MET A 1 10.71 -6.05 5.15
N GLY A 2 9.70 -5.65 5.95
CA GLY A 2 9.22 -6.46 7.08
C GLY A 2 8.85 -7.91 6.74
N TRP A 3 8.22 -8.15 5.58
CA TRP A 3 7.85 -9.51 5.15
C TRP A 3 9.06 -10.44 4.93
N LEU A 4 10.20 -9.92 4.46
CA LEU A 4 11.41 -10.74 4.23
C LEU A 4 11.95 -11.30 5.55
N VAL A 5 11.99 -10.44 6.58
CA VAL A 5 12.43 -10.82 7.93
C VAL A 5 11.42 -11.76 8.58
N ALA A 6 10.12 -11.48 8.45
CA ALA A 6 9.08 -12.37 8.96
C ALA A 6 9.13 -13.76 8.29
N ALA A 7 9.33 -13.82 6.98
CA ALA A 7 9.48 -15.07 6.23
C ALA A 7 10.75 -15.83 6.62
N SER A 8 11.89 -15.16 6.83
CA SER A 8 13.13 -15.82 7.25
C SER A 8 13.00 -16.41 8.65
N LEU A 9 12.26 -15.77 9.55
CA LEU A 9 11.94 -16.31 10.88
C LEU A 9 10.97 -17.49 10.79
N GLN A 10 9.99 -17.45 9.89
CA GLN A 10 9.02 -18.53 9.67
C GLN A 10 9.68 -19.79 9.09
N GLY A 11 10.69 -19.61 8.23
CA GLY A 11 11.47 -20.71 7.67
C GLY A 11 10.79 -21.43 6.48
N PRO A 12 11.29 -22.63 6.12
CA PRO A 12 10.93 -23.32 4.87
C PRO A 12 9.46 -23.76 4.75
N ALA A 13 8.72 -23.78 5.86
CA ALA A 13 7.29 -24.09 5.86
C ALA A 13 6.43 -22.97 5.22
N TYR A 14 7.03 -21.79 4.99
CA TYR A 14 6.39 -20.68 4.32
C TYR A 14 6.79 -20.61 2.84
N ASP A 15 5.81 -20.74 1.95
CA ASP A 15 6.01 -20.53 0.51
C ASP A 15 5.67 -19.06 0.14
N PRO A 16 6.67 -18.22 -0.18
CA PRO A 16 6.43 -16.82 -0.51
C PRO A 16 5.73 -16.60 -1.86
N ALA A 17 5.69 -17.59 -2.75
CA ALA A 17 4.98 -17.48 -4.01
C ALA A 17 3.49 -17.73 -3.82
N ALA A 18 3.12 -18.80 -3.10
CA ALA A 18 1.74 -19.18 -2.88
C ALA A 18 1.09 -18.46 -1.69
N GLN A 19 1.80 -18.29 -0.57
CA GLN A 19 1.23 -17.77 0.66
C GLN A 19 1.37 -16.24 0.77
N THR A 20 0.27 -15.61 1.20
CA THR A 20 0.19 -14.17 1.38
C THR A 20 1.13 -13.69 2.48
N ILE A 21 1.56 -12.45 2.38
CA ILE A 21 2.20 -11.66 3.41
C ILE A 21 1.32 -11.64 4.67
N SER A 22 0.00 -11.59 4.50
CA SER A 22 -0.95 -11.57 5.61
C SER A 22 -0.92 -12.83 6.49
N VAL A 23 -0.57 -14.00 5.91
CA VAL A 23 -0.36 -15.24 6.67
C VAL A 23 0.84 -15.12 7.62
N LEU A 24 1.86 -14.31 7.27
CA LEU A 24 3.00 -14.09 8.16
C LEU A 24 2.63 -13.37 9.45
N ALA A 25 1.46 -12.71 9.53
CA ALA A 25 0.95 -12.08 10.74
C ALA A 25 0.03 -12.99 11.58
N ALA A 26 -0.19 -14.24 11.14
CA ALA A 26 -1.03 -15.19 11.87
C ALA A 26 -0.43 -15.52 13.25
N PRO A 27 -1.22 -15.45 14.34
CA PRO A 27 -0.74 -15.80 15.68
C PRO A 27 -0.15 -17.21 15.73
N GLY A 28 0.96 -17.36 16.45
CA GLY A 28 1.65 -18.65 16.63
C GLY A 28 2.76 -18.95 15.61
N GLY A 29 2.89 -18.16 14.54
CA GLY A 29 4.09 -18.22 13.67
C GLY A 29 5.27 -17.47 14.27
N SER A 30 6.52 -17.89 14.04
CA SER A 30 7.72 -17.22 14.57
C SER A 30 7.92 -15.80 14.00
N GLY A 31 7.43 -15.55 12.77
CA GLY A 31 7.49 -14.25 12.09
C GLY A 31 6.36 -13.28 12.44
N TYR A 32 5.37 -13.68 13.25
CA TYR A 32 4.11 -12.94 13.41
C TYR A 32 4.30 -11.51 13.90
N TRP A 33 5.09 -11.32 14.96
CA TRP A 33 5.29 -10.02 15.58
C TRP A 33 5.98 -9.03 14.64
N VAL A 34 6.92 -9.51 13.81
CA VAL A 34 7.60 -8.69 12.79
C VAL A 34 6.59 -8.21 11.76
N MET A 35 5.74 -9.11 11.31
CA MET A 35 4.76 -8.81 10.28
C MET A 35 3.68 -7.84 10.80
N THR A 36 3.17 -8.08 12.00
CA THR A 36 2.24 -7.16 12.69
C THR A 36 2.86 -5.79 12.89
N ALA A 37 4.11 -5.71 13.36
CA ALA A 37 4.82 -4.44 13.51
C ALA A 37 5.02 -3.73 12.17
N ALA A 38 5.29 -4.46 11.09
CA ALA A 38 5.42 -3.91 9.75
C ALA A 38 4.10 -3.30 9.24
N PHE A 39 2.96 -3.96 9.48
CA PHE A 39 1.64 -3.40 9.15
C PHE A 39 1.32 -2.15 9.98
N ILE A 40 1.64 -2.15 11.27
CA ILE A 40 1.47 -0.98 12.14
C ILE A 40 2.30 0.20 11.63
N ALA A 41 3.60 -0.03 11.38
CA ALA A 41 4.50 0.99 10.87
C ALA A 41 4.01 1.54 9.52
N LEU A 42 3.59 0.65 8.61
CA LEU A 42 3.04 1.04 7.32
C LEU A 42 1.79 1.91 7.47
N GLY A 43 0.85 1.51 8.33
CA GLY A 43 -0.37 2.27 8.60
C GLY A 43 -0.07 3.67 9.14
N VAL A 44 0.84 3.77 10.12
CA VAL A 44 1.31 5.05 10.67
C VAL A 44 1.97 5.92 9.58
N CYS A 45 2.82 5.35 8.74
CA CYS A 45 3.44 6.07 7.62
C CYS A 45 2.40 6.67 6.67
N HIS A 46 1.34 5.92 6.33
CA HIS A 46 0.26 6.41 5.49
C HIS A 46 -0.51 7.56 6.15
N LEU A 47 -0.80 7.47 7.46
CA LEU A 47 -1.45 8.54 8.21
C LEU A 47 -0.61 9.82 8.26
N LEU A 48 0.69 9.69 8.56
CA LEU A 48 1.63 10.82 8.58
C LEU A 48 1.77 11.44 7.20
N THR A 49 1.82 10.63 6.14
CA THR A 49 1.88 11.12 4.76
C THR A 49 0.60 11.86 4.40
N ALA A 50 -0.57 11.30 4.70
CA ALA A 50 -1.85 11.96 4.48
C ALA A 50 -1.95 13.29 5.22
N TRP A 51 -1.46 13.34 6.47
CA TRP A 51 -1.39 14.57 7.24
C TRP A 51 -0.48 15.62 6.58
N GLY A 52 0.75 15.23 6.22
CA GLY A 52 1.79 16.13 5.73
C GLY A 52 1.65 16.56 4.27
N LEU A 53 0.97 15.77 3.42
CA LEU A 53 0.87 15.99 1.98
C LEU A 53 -0.15 17.08 1.60
N ARG A 54 0.07 18.30 2.08
CA ARG A 54 -0.77 19.48 1.80
C ARG A 54 -0.96 19.81 0.31
N PRO A 55 0.00 19.54 -0.61
CA PRO A 55 -0.21 19.80 -2.03
C PRO A 55 -1.30 18.91 -2.69
N ALA A 56 -1.61 17.74 -2.11
CA ALA A 56 -2.63 16.84 -2.62
C ALA A 56 -4.04 17.34 -2.32
N ALA A 57 -5.00 17.00 -3.19
CA ALA A 57 -6.41 17.24 -2.92
C ALA A 57 -6.89 16.47 -1.66
N THR A 58 -7.83 17.07 -0.94
CA THR A 58 -8.32 16.53 0.34
C THR A 58 -8.90 15.11 0.20
N ALA A 59 -9.63 14.82 -0.89
CA ALA A 59 -10.20 13.51 -1.14
C ALA A 59 -9.12 12.40 -1.16
N GLY A 60 -8.02 12.63 -1.87
CA GLY A 60 -6.89 11.68 -1.90
C GLY A 60 -6.19 11.54 -0.56
N ARG A 61 -6.07 12.63 0.21
CA ARG A 61 -5.51 12.56 1.58
C ARG A 61 -6.40 11.72 2.50
N VAL A 62 -7.72 11.87 2.41
CA VAL A 62 -8.68 11.06 3.18
C VAL A 62 -8.60 9.60 2.76
N ALA A 63 -8.56 9.31 1.45
CA ALA A 63 -8.41 7.94 0.95
C ALA A 63 -7.09 7.29 1.42
N LEU A 64 -5.98 8.04 1.39
CA LEU A 64 -4.68 7.58 1.87
C LEU A 64 -4.70 7.29 3.38
N ALA A 65 -5.29 8.21 4.17
CA ALA A 65 -5.45 8.03 5.61
C ALA A 65 -6.31 6.80 5.93
N ALA A 66 -7.43 6.63 5.24
CA ALA A 66 -8.30 5.47 5.39
C ALA A 66 -7.59 4.17 4.99
N GLY A 67 -6.76 4.17 3.93
CA GLY A 67 -5.88 3.05 3.60
C GLY A 67 -4.89 2.71 4.72
N GLY A 68 -4.32 3.74 5.37
CA GLY A 68 -3.49 3.58 6.56
C GLY A 68 -4.24 2.95 7.74
N VAL A 69 -5.48 3.40 8.01
CA VAL A 69 -6.36 2.80 9.02
C VAL A 69 -6.67 1.33 8.70
N SER A 70 -6.94 1.00 7.43
CA SER A 70 -7.15 -0.39 7.01
C SER A 70 -5.92 -1.26 7.29
N ALA A 71 -4.70 -0.76 7.03
CA ALA A 71 -3.47 -1.48 7.36
C ALA A 71 -3.31 -1.73 8.87
N LEU A 72 -3.64 -0.74 9.71
CA LEU A 72 -3.69 -0.92 11.18
C LEU A 72 -4.74 -1.96 11.57
N THR A 73 -5.90 -1.94 10.93
CA THR A 73 -7.01 -2.85 11.22
C THR A 73 -6.67 -4.29 10.82
N VAL A 74 -5.96 -4.50 9.71
CA VAL A 74 -5.42 -5.81 9.32
C VAL A 74 -4.49 -6.38 10.39
N ALA A 75 -3.70 -5.54 11.05
CA ALA A 75 -2.84 -5.97 12.15
C ALA A 75 -3.62 -6.46 13.38
N LEU A 76 -4.85 -5.94 13.59
CA LEU A 76 -5.74 -6.33 14.67
C LEU A 76 -6.66 -7.51 14.32
N VAL A 77 -6.87 -7.76 13.02
CA VAL A 77 -7.69 -8.85 12.48
C VAL A 77 -6.79 -9.77 11.63
N PRO A 78 -5.91 -10.56 12.26
CA PRO A 78 -4.96 -11.38 11.52
C PRO A 78 -5.67 -12.45 10.69
N ALA A 79 -5.09 -12.78 9.55
CA ALA A 79 -5.56 -13.91 8.75
C ALA A 79 -5.31 -15.23 9.50
N PRO A 80 -6.21 -16.22 9.39
CA PRO A 80 -5.94 -17.58 9.84
C PRO A 80 -4.72 -18.16 9.12
N SER A 81 -3.97 -19.04 9.80
CA SER A 81 -2.83 -19.75 9.22
C SER A 81 -3.23 -20.70 8.08
N SER A 82 -4.46 -21.21 8.09
CA SER A 82 -5.09 -21.95 6.99
C SER A 82 -5.36 -21.11 5.74
N GLY A 83 -5.19 -19.79 5.83
CA GLY A 83 -5.66 -18.82 4.86
C GLY A 83 -7.16 -18.55 4.99
N GLY A 84 -7.61 -17.45 4.36
CA GLY A 84 -9.01 -17.10 4.18
C GLY A 84 -9.75 -16.68 5.46
N SER A 85 -10.19 -15.42 5.53
CA SER A 85 -11.15 -14.93 6.53
C SER A 85 -11.98 -13.83 5.90
N LEU A 86 -13.31 -13.88 6.07
CA LEU A 86 -14.19 -12.85 5.53
C LEU A 86 -13.88 -11.48 6.16
N GLY A 87 -13.69 -11.42 7.48
CA GLY A 87 -13.35 -10.18 8.17
C GLY A 87 -12.02 -9.59 7.70
N HIS A 88 -10.95 -10.39 7.72
CA HIS A 88 -9.63 -9.94 7.25
C HIS A 88 -9.67 -9.55 5.76
N GLY A 89 -10.27 -10.40 4.93
CA GLY A 89 -10.38 -10.21 3.48
C GLY A 89 -11.13 -8.94 3.11
N SER A 90 -12.23 -8.62 3.79
CA SER A 90 -12.97 -7.38 3.59
C SER A 90 -12.14 -6.15 3.96
N VAL A 91 -11.46 -6.16 5.12
CA VAL A 91 -10.60 -5.03 5.55
C VAL A 91 -9.45 -4.84 4.57
N ALA A 92 -8.78 -5.92 4.16
CA ALA A 92 -7.71 -5.89 3.19
C ALA A 92 -8.19 -5.34 1.84
N ALA A 93 -9.33 -5.82 1.32
CA ALA A 93 -9.91 -5.34 0.07
C ALA A 93 -10.21 -3.85 0.11
N VAL A 94 -10.81 -3.35 1.19
CA VAL A 94 -11.04 -1.90 1.39
C VAL A 94 -9.72 -1.14 1.37
N GLY A 95 -8.69 -1.63 2.07
CA GLY A 95 -7.34 -1.06 2.03
C GLY A 95 -6.76 -0.99 0.62
N PHE A 96 -6.78 -2.09 -0.13
CA PHE A 96 -6.29 -2.15 -1.51
C PHE A 96 -7.02 -1.17 -2.43
N VAL A 97 -8.35 -1.07 -2.33
CA VAL A 97 -9.16 -0.16 -3.15
C VAL A 97 -8.83 1.30 -2.83
N LEU A 98 -8.76 1.66 -1.54
CA LEU A 98 -8.42 3.02 -1.12
C LEU A 98 -7.01 3.40 -1.56
N LEU A 99 -6.05 2.48 -1.41
CA LEU A 99 -4.66 2.68 -1.86
C LEU A 99 -4.51 2.66 -3.39
N ALA A 100 -5.43 2.07 -4.14
CA ALA A 100 -5.45 2.20 -5.61
C ALA A 100 -6.11 3.51 -6.05
N ALA A 101 -7.16 3.97 -5.36
CA ALA A 101 -7.94 5.14 -5.74
C ALA A 101 -7.32 6.48 -5.28
N TRP A 102 -6.54 6.50 -4.19
CA TRP A 102 -6.00 7.75 -3.65
C TRP A 102 -5.19 8.60 -4.66
N PRO A 103 -4.42 8.06 -5.63
CA PRO A 103 -3.66 8.88 -6.56
C PRO A 103 -4.56 9.79 -7.39
N VAL A 104 -5.60 9.24 -8.04
CA VAL A 104 -6.54 10.04 -8.84
C VAL A 104 -7.35 11.00 -7.98
N LEU A 105 -7.69 10.60 -6.75
CA LEU A 105 -8.38 11.46 -5.78
C LEU A 105 -7.48 12.57 -5.20
N ALA A 106 -6.16 12.38 -5.23
CA ALA A 106 -5.16 13.34 -4.78
C ALA A 106 -4.75 14.32 -5.88
N ALA A 107 -5.04 13.99 -7.14
CA ALA A 107 -4.56 14.72 -8.30
C ALA A 107 -5.08 16.16 -8.35
N ARG A 108 -4.26 17.06 -8.91
CA ARG A 108 -4.62 18.45 -9.17
C ARG A 108 -4.12 18.90 -10.55
N THR A 109 -4.87 19.77 -11.21
CA THR A 109 -4.63 20.22 -12.59
C THR A 109 -3.78 21.48 -12.72
N SER A 110 -3.40 22.13 -11.61
CA SER A 110 -2.63 23.40 -11.66
C SER A 110 -1.17 23.18 -12.08
N GLY A 111 -0.62 24.10 -12.90
CA GLY A 111 0.73 24.01 -13.46
C GLY A 111 1.87 23.97 -12.43
N THR A 112 1.61 24.44 -11.21
CA THR A 112 2.60 24.42 -10.11
C THR A 112 2.64 23.09 -9.36
N VAL A 113 1.68 22.19 -9.57
CA VAL A 113 1.51 20.93 -8.80
C VAL A 113 2.68 19.97 -9.06
N PRO A 114 3.20 19.26 -8.03
CA PRO A 114 4.24 18.25 -8.19
C PRO A 114 3.86 17.21 -9.25
N TRP A 115 4.81 16.73 -10.04
CA TRP A 115 4.51 15.92 -11.23
C TRP A 115 3.69 14.67 -10.90
N ALA A 116 3.94 14.02 -9.76
CA ALA A 116 3.24 12.80 -9.37
C ALA A 116 1.77 13.04 -8.99
N LEU A 117 1.42 14.27 -8.61
CA LEU A 117 0.04 14.70 -8.33
C LEU A 117 -0.68 15.23 -9.59
N ARG A 118 -0.08 15.13 -10.78
CA ARG A 118 -0.76 15.48 -12.03
C ARG A 118 -1.71 14.34 -12.46
N PRO A 119 -2.79 14.66 -13.18
CA PRO A 119 -3.82 13.67 -13.54
C PRO A 119 -3.28 12.45 -14.28
N LEU A 120 -2.40 12.63 -15.27
CA LEU A 120 -1.87 11.51 -16.08
C LEU A 120 -1.02 10.52 -15.25
N PRO A 121 0.03 10.95 -14.52
CA PRO A 121 0.77 10.05 -13.62
C PRO A 121 -0.10 9.40 -12.55
N SER A 122 -1.04 10.17 -11.97
CA SER A 122 -1.98 9.65 -10.97
C SER A 122 -2.89 8.57 -11.54
N LEU A 123 -3.44 8.77 -12.74
CA LEU A 123 -4.26 7.77 -13.43
C LEU A 123 -3.44 6.50 -13.74
N GLY A 124 -2.22 6.66 -14.23
CA GLY A 124 -1.30 5.54 -14.48
C GLY A 124 -1.02 4.73 -13.22
N ALA A 125 -0.70 5.40 -12.11
CA ALA A 125 -0.49 4.75 -10.82
C ALA A 125 -1.73 4.00 -10.33
N THR A 126 -2.90 4.63 -10.39
CA THR A 126 -4.18 3.99 -10.04
C THR A 126 -4.44 2.76 -10.90
N ALA A 127 -4.23 2.84 -12.22
CA ALA A 127 -4.45 1.72 -13.13
C ALA A 127 -3.51 0.55 -12.83
N VAL A 128 -2.21 0.82 -12.63
CA VAL A 128 -1.23 -0.23 -12.29
C VAL A 128 -1.57 -0.90 -10.96
N MET A 129 -1.95 -0.13 -9.94
CA MET A 129 -2.37 -0.68 -8.65
C MET A 129 -3.66 -1.50 -8.75
N ALA A 130 -4.64 -1.04 -9.53
CA ALA A 130 -5.89 -1.75 -9.74
C ALA A 130 -5.67 -3.08 -10.50
N LEU A 131 -4.82 -3.07 -11.53
CA LEU A 131 -4.43 -4.28 -12.27
C LEU A 131 -3.68 -5.26 -11.37
N GLY A 132 -2.75 -4.77 -10.53
CA GLY A 132 -2.05 -5.60 -9.55
C GLY A 132 -3.01 -6.22 -8.52
N ALA A 133 -3.98 -5.45 -8.03
CA ALA A 133 -5.00 -5.94 -7.10
C ALA A 133 -5.94 -6.97 -7.76
N ALA A 134 -6.31 -6.75 -9.02
CA ALA A 134 -7.09 -7.71 -9.79
C ALA A 134 -6.32 -9.01 -10.02
N TRP A 135 -5.03 -8.92 -10.38
CA TRP A 135 -4.16 -10.09 -10.50
C TRP A 135 -4.08 -10.87 -9.17
N PHE A 136 -3.85 -10.17 -8.06
CA PHE A 136 -3.87 -10.80 -6.73
C PHE A 136 -5.20 -11.52 -6.44
N LEU A 137 -6.34 -10.89 -6.74
CA LEU A 137 -7.65 -11.50 -6.52
C LEU A 137 -7.87 -12.77 -7.36
N VAL A 138 -7.38 -12.77 -8.61
CA VAL A 138 -7.42 -13.93 -9.51
C VAL A 138 -6.57 -15.06 -8.95
N GLU A 139 -5.32 -14.80 -8.59
CA GLU A 139 -4.41 -15.82 -8.01
C GLU A 139 -4.95 -16.38 -6.69
N LEU A 140 -5.58 -15.53 -5.88
CA LEU A 140 -6.20 -15.94 -4.62
C LEU A 140 -7.37 -16.92 -4.84
N HIS A 141 -8.18 -16.71 -5.88
CA HIS A 141 -9.26 -17.62 -6.25
C HIS A 141 -8.75 -18.92 -6.89
N GLN A 142 -7.72 -18.81 -7.73
CA GLN A 142 -7.14 -19.96 -8.43
C GLN A 142 -6.18 -20.77 -7.55
N ARG A 143 -5.86 -20.29 -6.34
CA ARG A 143 -4.84 -20.86 -5.45
C ARG A 143 -3.48 -20.98 -6.13
N GLY A 144 -3.16 -19.99 -6.97
CA GLY A 144 -1.89 -19.88 -7.69
C GLY A 144 -0.86 -19.10 -6.88
N ALA A 145 -0.18 -18.16 -7.53
CA ALA A 145 0.90 -17.36 -6.97
C ALA A 145 0.39 -16.12 -6.20
N ALA A 146 -0.60 -16.30 -5.33
CA ALA A 146 -1.26 -15.21 -4.61
C ALA A 146 -0.28 -14.41 -3.73
N GLY A 147 0.69 -15.09 -3.12
CA GLY A 147 1.77 -14.47 -2.35
C GLY A 147 2.67 -13.56 -3.18
N ALA A 148 3.01 -13.95 -4.41
CA ALA A 148 3.80 -13.13 -5.32
C ALA A 148 3.01 -11.90 -5.79
N ALA A 149 1.75 -12.10 -6.19
CA ALA A 149 0.90 -11.02 -6.65
C ALA A 149 0.64 -9.98 -5.54
N GLU A 150 0.33 -10.41 -4.31
CA GLU A 150 0.14 -9.51 -3.16
C GLU A 150 1.39 -8.66 -2.89
N ARG A 151 2.59 -9.26 -2.93
CA ARG A 151 3.86 -8.54 -2.78
C ARG A 151 4.07 -7.49 -3.85
N ALA A 152 3.76 -7.82 -5.10
CA ALA A 152 3.88 -6.88 -6.20
C ALA A 152 2.96 -5.68 -5.98
N VAL A 153 1.66 -5.89 -5.74
CA VAL A 153 0.72 -4.80 -5.56
C VAL A 153 1.00 -3.98 -4.29
N THR A 154 1.29 -4.62 -3.15
CA THR A 154 1.61 -3.90 -1.90
C THR A 154 2.89 -3.08 -2.01
N THR A 155 3.89 -3.57 -2.76
CA THR A 155 5.12 -2.80 -3.05
C THR A 155 4.79 -1.57 -3.88
N ILE A 156 4.03 -1.72 -4.96
CA ILE A 156 3.62 -0.59 -5.82
C ILE A 156 2.81 0.44 -5.01
N GLN A 157 1.85 -0.02 -4.20
CA GLN A 157 1.03 0.83 -3.35
C GLN A 157 1.82 1.57 -2.27
N SER A 158 2.89 0.97 -1.74
CA SER A 158 3.76 1.60 -0.75
C SER A 158 4.76 2.58 -1.37
N VAL A 159 5.23 2.31 -2.60
CA VAL A 159 6.22 3.15 -3.29
C VAL A 159 5.61 4.46 -3.79
N TRP A 160 4.35 4.45 -4.26
CA TRP A 160 3.76 5.64 -4.85
C TRP A 160 3.62 6.85 -3.89
N PRO A 161 3.14 6.71 -2.63
CA PRO A 161 3.13 7.82 -1.68
C PRO A 161 4.52 8.41 -1.45
N PHE A 162 5.54 7.57 -1.42
CA PHE A 162 6.93 7.99 -1.32
C PHE A 162 7.38 8.79 -2.54
N LEU A 163 7.09 8.32 -3.77
CA LEU A 163 7.38 9.07 -5.00
C LEU A 163 6.66 10.42 -5.04
N VAL A 164 5.42 10.47 -4.56
CA VAL A 164 4.66 11.72 -4.46
C VAL A 164 5.33 12.71 -3.51
N VAL A 165 5.76 12.25 -2.33
CA VAL A 165 6.52 13.07 -1.37
C VAL A 165 7.84 13.56 -1.98
N LEU A 166 8.61 12.69 -2.65
CA LEU A 166 9.83 13.07 -3.36
C LEU A 166 9.57 14.12 -4.45
N SER A 167 8.49 13.97 -5.22
CA SER A 167 8.11 14.94 -6.25
C SER A 167 7.81 16.33 -5.69
N CYS A 168 7.37 16.41 -4.42
CA CYS A 168 7.14 17.68 -3.74
C CYS A 168 8.46 18.40 -3.42
N PHE A 169 9.52 17.66 -3.08
CA PHE A 169 10.86 18.22 -2.83
C PHE A 169 11.60 18.59 -4.12
N GLN A 170 11.32 17.88 -5.21
CA GLN A 170 11.94 18.13 -6.51
C GLN A 170 11.45 19.39 -7.21
N ARG A 171 10.65 20.26 -6.59
CA ARG A 171 10.31 21.59 -7.13
C ARG A 171 11.54 22.51 -7.04
N PRO A 172 12.29 22.75 -8.13
CA PRO A 172 13.42 23.65 -8.13
C PRO A 172 12.93 25.07 -8.42
N ALA A 173 13.64 26.05 -7.88
CA ALA A 173 13.46 27.48 -8.05
C ALA A 173 13.48 27.94 -9.52
N ARG A 174 12.37 27.78 -10.25
CA ARG A 174 12.18 28.36 -11.60
C ARG A 174 11.62 29.80 -11.58
N ASP A 175 11.35 30.35 -10.40
CA ASP A 175 10.81 31.71 -10.22
C ASP A 175 11.85 32.70 -9.63
N ARG A 176 13.15 32.48 -9.84
CA ARG A 176 14.18 33.50 -9.56
C ARG A 176 14.89 33.94 -10.84
N HIS A 177 14.19 34.72 -11.65
CA HIS A 177 14.83 35.76 -12.46
C HIS A 177 14.31 37.12 -11.94
N PRO A 178 15.11 37.87 -11.18
CA PRO A 178 14.87 39.29 -10.98
C PRO A 178 15.08 40.01 -12.30
N VAL A 179 14.18 40.95 -12.59
CA VAL A 179 14.20 41.91 -13.69
C VAL A 179 15.41 42.83 -13.59
#